data_AF-A0A2V8ZE17-F1
#
_entry.id   AF-A0A2V8ZE17-F1
#
_cell.length_a   1.000
_cell.length_b   1.000
_cell.length_c   1.000
_cell.angle_alpha   90.00
_cell.angle_beta   90.00
_cell.angle_gamma   90.00
#
_symmetry.space_group_name_H-M   'P 1'
#
loop_
_entity.id
_entity.type
_entity.pdbx_description
1 polymer ?
#
loop_
_entity_poly.entity_id
_entity_poly.type
_entity_poly.pdbx_seq_one_letter_code
_entity_poly.pdbx_strand_id
1 'polypeptide(L)'
;MLFSPEMDAMQARMKAIILRDSEGFFDDPKESEDLQITIRIACEFFVFLRQSKDVPELDEAEYMAGTIRSGLDWFFSMAHTGGILTGLKLQRGFGPKLPSSFPELKASYDSVFHQVLESTHSIKAIGLLLSLVQMMFLFMTVCFPSFLSFSSESGSD
;
A
#
# COMPACT_ATOMS: atom_id res chain seq x y z
N MET A 1 -9.07 -14.26 -3.10
CA MET A 1 -7.93 -14.36 -4.02
C MET A 1 -7.06 -15.54 -3.62
N LEU A 2 -6.60 -16.36 -4.56
CA LEU A 2 -5.69 -17.49 -4.28
C LEU A 2 -4.28 -16.92 -4.02
N PHE A 3 -3.74 -17.20 -2.83
CA PHE A 3 -2.34 -16.90 -2.47
C PHE A 3 -1.42 -17.66 -3.43
N SER A 4 -0.68 -16.94 -4.28
CA SER A 4 0.25 -17.56 -5.23
C SER A 4 1.66 -17.61 -4.64
N PRO A 5 2.47 -18.64 -4.96
CA PRO A 5 3.89 -18.70 -4.57
C PRO A 5 4.71 -17.48 -5.01
N GLU A 6 4.28 -16.80 -6.09
CA GLU A 6 4.87 -15.55 -6.57
C GLU A 6 4.66 -14.40 -5.58
N MET A 7 3.46 -14.31 -4.98
CA MET A 7 3.17 -13.29 -3.98
C MET A 7 4.00 -13.49 -2.72
N ASP A 8 4.14 -14.73 -2.24
CA ASP A 8 4.97 -15.03 -1.07
C ASP A 8 6.44 -14.69 -1.33
N ALA A 9 6.94 -14.97 -2.54
CA ALA A 9 8.29 -14.60 -2.95
C ALA A 9 8.50 -13.08 -2.98
N MET A 10 7.52 -12.31 -3.49
CA MET A 10 7.56 -10.84 -3.48
C MET A 10 7.57 -10.28 -2.05
N GLN A 11 6.69 -10.79 -1.18
CA GLN A 11 6.63 -10.38 0.23
C GLN A 11 7.96 -10.68 0.95
N ALA A 12 8.48 -11.90 0.79
CA ALA A 12 9.75 -12.31 1.39
C ALA A 12 10.92 -11.45 0.90
N ARG A 13 10.98 -11.16 -0.41
CA ARG A 13 12.00 -10.30 -1.00
C ARG A 13 11.92 -8.87 -0.46
N MET A 14 10.73 -8.27 -0.44
CA MET A 14 10.53 -6.92 0.09
C MET A 14 10.93 -6.84 1.56
N LYS A 15 10.53 -7.84 2.36
CA LYS A 15 10.91 -7.94 3.77
C LYS A 15 12.42 -8.02 3.95
N ALA A 16 13.10 -8.89 3.18
CA ALA A 16 14.56 -9.03 3.25
C ALA A 16 15.30 -7.72 2.92
N ILE A 17 14.82 -6.98 1.92
CA ILE A 17 15.39 -5.67 1.54
C ILE A 17 15.27 -4.66 2.67
N ILE A 18 14.10 -4.60 3.31
CA ILE A 18 13.82 -3.66 4.39
C ILE A 18 14.62 -4.01 5.65
N LEU A 19 14.75 -5.29 5.99
CA LEU A 19 15.45 -5.74 7.20
C LEU A 19 16.98 -5.69 7.09
N ARG A 20 17.56 -5.73 5.89
CA ARG A 20 19.01 -5.88 5.67
C ARG A 20 19.87 -4.89 6.47
N ASP A 21 19.48 -3.61 6.46
CA ASP A 21 20.23 -2.52 7.08
C ASP A 21 19.32 -1.69 8.01
N SER A 22 18.38 -2.34 8.70
CA SER A 22 17.46 -1.67 9.63
C SER A 22 17.98 -1.58 11.06
N GLU A 23 19.23 -1.98 11.33
CA GLU A 23 19.91 -1.85 12.64
C GLU A 23 19.08 -2.37 13.84
N GLY A 24 18.37 -3.49 13.67
CA GLY A 24 17.56 -4.10 14.73
C GLY A 24 16.24 -3.38 15.04
N PHE A 25 15.88 -2.36 14.25
CA PHE A 25 14.66 -1.59 14.47
C PHE A 25 13.38 -2.44 14.43
N PHE A 26 13.32 -3.45 13.56
CA PHE A 26 12.19 -4.38 13.44
C PHE A 26 12.38 -5.65 14.30
N ASP A 27 13.29 -5.65 15.26
CA ASP A 27 13.46 -6.77 16.20
C ASP A 27 12.33 -6.80 17.23
N ASP A 28 11.67 -5.65 17.46
CA ASP A 28 10.45 -5.59 18.26
C ASP A 28 9.29 -6.34 17.54
N PRO A 29 8.60 -7.27 18.23
CA PRO A 29 7.54 -8.07 17.62
C PRO A 29 6.41 -7.23 16.99
N LYS A 30 6.05 -6.10 17.61
CA LYS A 30 4.99 -5.21 17.12
C LYS A 30 5.44 -4.52 15.84
N GLU A 31 6.65 -3.95 15.80
CA GLU A 31 7.16 -3.29 14.60
C GLU A 31 7.37 -4.30 13.44
N SER A 32 7.79 -5.53 13.75
CA SER A 32 7.84 -6.62 12.76
C SER A 32 6.46 -7.00 12.23
N GLU A 33 5.43 -7.05 13.08
CA GLU A 33 4.04 -7.31 12.66
C GLU A 33 3.51 -6.18 11.77
N ASP A 34 3.70 -4.93 12.20
CA ASP A 34 3.35 -3.73 11.44
C ASP A 34 3.96 -3.76 10.02
N LEU A 35 5.24 -4.11 9.92
CA LEU A 35 5.93 -4.25 8.65
C LEU A 35 5.35 -5.39 7.80
N GLN A 36 5.13 -6.57 8.38
CA GLN A 36 4.63 -7.74 7.66
C GLN A 36 3.24 -7.51 7.08
N ILE A 37 2.33 -6.94 7.87
CA ILE A 37 0.97 -6.64 7.43
C ILE A 37 1.00 -5.57 6.33
N THR A 38 1.85 -4.57 6.48
CA THR A 38 1.99 -3.51 5.47
C THR A 38 2.51 -4.07 4.13
N ILE A 39 3.55 -4.91 4.16
CA ILE A 39 4.08 -5.58 2.97
C ILE A 39 3.02 -6.48 2.32
N ARG A 40 2.29 -7.25 3.13
CA ARG A 40 1.24 -8.16 2.63
C ARG A 40 0.20 -7.37 1.83
N ILE A 41 -0.37 -6.33 2.42
CA ILE A 41 -1.43 -5.54 1.75
C ILE A 41 -0.89 -4.83 0.52
N ALA A 42 0.36 -4.33 0.56
CA ALA A 42 0.98 -3.73 -0.62
C ALA A 42 1.14 -4.75 -1.78
N CYS A 43 1.54 -5.98 -1.47
CA CYS A 43 1.63 -7.05 -2.47
C CYS A 43 0.26 -7.48 -3.00
N GLU A 44 -0.76 -7.57 -2.13
CA GLU A 44 -2.13 -7.89 -2.54
C GLU A 44 -2.69 -6.80 -3.47
N PHE A 45 -2.48 -5.52 -3.14
CA PHE A 45 -2.90 -4.41 -3.99
C PHE A 45 -2.15 -4.38 -5.33
N PHE A 46 -0.85 -4.70 -5.34
CA PHE A 46 -0.08 -4.86 -6.58
C PHE A 46 -0.70 -5.92 -7.50
N VAL A 47 -1.01 -7.11 -6.95
CA VAL A 47 -1.62 -8.20 -7.71
C VAL A 47 -2.99 -7.80 -8.24
N PHE A 48 -3.81 -7.15 -7.42
CA PHE A 48 -5.11 -6.60 -7.82
C PHE A 48 -4.97 -5.65 -9.02
N LEU A 49 -4.13 -4.62 -8.91
CA LEU A 49 -3.92 -3.66 -10.00
C LEU A 49 -3.43 -4.33 -11.29
N ARG A 50 -2.60 -5.35 -11.17
CA ARG A 50 -2.10 -6.12 -12.32
C ARG A 50 -3.17 -6.95 -13.00
N GLN A 51 -4.11 -7.50 -12.23
CA GLN A 51 -5.22 -8.30 -12.75
C GLN A 51 -6.31 -7.42 -13.38
N SER A 52 -6.53 -6.21 -12.87
CA SER A 52 -7.49 -5.25 -13.45
C SER A 52 -7.00 -4.73 -14.79
N LYS A 53 -7.75 -4.97 -15.88
CA LYS A 53 -7.45 -4.37 -17.20
C LYS A 53 -7.78 -2.89 -17.22
N ASP A 54 -8.98 -2.56 -16.71
CA ASP A 54 -9.54 -1.22 -16.58
C ASP A 54 -9.93 -0.96 -15.12
N VAL A 55 -10.73 0.09 -14.86
CA VAL A 55 -11.29 0.34 -13.51
C VAL A 55 -12.01 -0.93 -13.02
N PRO A 56 -11.70 -1.42 -11.82
CA PRO A 56 -12.27 -2.64 -11.27
C PRO A 56 -13.78 -2.51 -11.05
N GLU A 57 -14.49 -3.63 -11.11
CA GLU A 57 -15.91 -3.70 -10.73
C GLU A 57 -16.09 -3.36 -9.23
N LEU A 58 -17.31 -2.95 -8.86
CA LEU A 58 -17.62 -2.46 -7.51
C LEU A 58 -17.27 -3.47 -6.41
N ASP A 59 -17.61 -4.74 -6.60
CA ASP A 59 -17.37 -5.80 -5.63
C ASP A 59 -15.87 -6.11 -5.43
N GLU A 60 -15.10 -6.14 -6.52
CA GLU A 60 -13.64 -6.30 -6.49
C GLU A 60 -12.97 -5.13 -5.77
N ALA A 61 -13.46 -3.92 -6.02
CA ALA A 61 -12.95 -2.73 -5.38
C ALA A 61 -13.36 -2.60 -3.92
N GLU A 62 -14.58 -3.00 -3.55
CA GLU A 62 -15.03 -3.07 -2.15
C GLU A 62 -14.22 -4.07 -1.35
N TYR A 63 -13.93 -5.23 -1.93
CA TYR A 63 -13.03 -6.20 -1.33
C TYR A 63 -11.66 -5.58 -1.06
N MET A 64 -11.06 -4.94 -2.06
CA MET A 64 -9.75 -4.32 -1.91
C MET A 64 -9.75 -3.14 -0.94
N ALA A 65 -10.79 -2.30 -0.96
CA ALA A 65 -10.97 -1.22 0.02
C ALA A 65 -11.13 -1.78 1.44
N GLY A 66 -11.83 -2.92 1.60
CA GLY A 66 -11.92 -3.67 2.84
C GLY A 66 -10.55 -4.15 3.33
N THR A 67 -9.74 -4.72 2.44
CA THR A 67 -8.36 -5.14 2.72
C THR A 67 -7.50 -3.96 3.17
N ILE A 68 -7.51 -2.84 2.44
CA ILE A 68 -6.74 -1.63 2.79
C ILE A 68 -7.21 -1.07 4.14
N ARG A 69 -8.53 -1.01 4.37
CA ARG A 69 -9.11 -0.54 5.63
C ARG A 69 -8.69 -1.41 6.81
N SER A 70 -8.61 -2.72 6.60
CA SER A 70 -8.11 -3.67 7.61
C SER A 70 -6.63 -3.50 7.92
N GLY A 71 -5.87 -2.70 7.17
CA GLY A 71 -4.47 -2.39 7.44
C GLY A 71 -4.22 -1.03 8.10
N LEU A 72 -5.25 -0.21 8.32
CA LEU A 72 -5.10 1.21 8.66
C LEU A 72 -4.25 1.46 9.90
N ASP A 73 -4.51 0.75 11.00
CA ASP A 73 -3.78 0.95 12.25
C ASP A 73 -2.29 0.62 12.10
N TRP A 74 -1.98 -0.49 11.40
CA TRP A 74 -0.61 -0.88 11.07
C TRP A 74 0.07 0.13 10.14
N PHE A 75 -0.65 0.70 9.18
CA PHE A 75 -0.11 1.76 8.31
C PHE A 75 0.23 3.03 9.07
N PHE A 76 -0.61 3.46 10.01
CA PHE A 76 -0.33 4.62 10.84
C PHE A 76 0.86 4.36 11.77
N SER A 77 0.94 3.16 12.35
CA SER A 77 2.10 2.72 13.12
C SER A 77 3.37 2.77 12.26
N MET A 78 3.38 2.12 11.09
CA MET A 78 4.48 2.14 10.13
C MET A 78 4.86 3.55 9.65
N ALA A 79 3.90 4.45 9.50
CA ALA A 79 4.17 5.83 9.11
C ALA A 79 4.82 6.64 10.22
N HIS A 80 4.39 6.42 11.47
CA HIS A 80 5.01 7.03 12.64
C HIS A 80 6.46 6.55 12.78
N THR A 81 6.62 5.23 12.79
CA THR A 81 7.87 4.47 12.80
C THR A 81 8.81 4.84 11.65
N GLY A 82 8.30 4.87 10.42
CA GLY A 82 9.05 5.26 9.23
C GLY A 82 9.42 6.73 9.22
N GLY A 83 8.59 7.61 9.79
CA GLY A 83 8.93 9.01 10.00
C GLY A 83 10.10 9.20 10.97
N ILE A 84 10.22 8.35 11.98
CA ILE A 84 11.38 8.29 12.88
C ILE A 84 12.62 7.81 12.12
N LEU A 85 12.52 6.71 11.38
CA LEU A 85 13.65 6.08 10.68
C LEU A 85 14.22 6.90 9.52
N THR A 86 13.35 7.52 8.74
CA THR A 86 13.73 8.14 7.47
C THR A 86 13.84 9.67 7.60
N GLY A 87 13.37 10.24 8.72
CA GLY A 87 13.14 11.69 8.84
C GLY A 87 12.07 12.22 7.86
N LEU A 88 11.45 11.34 7.06
CA LEU A 88 10.41 11.70 6.10
C LEU A 88 9.08 11.76 6.86
N LYS A 89 8.58 12.98 7.07
CA LYS A 89 7.13 13.14 7.25
C LYS A 89 6.47 12.52 6.02
N LEU A 90 5.45 11.67 6.19
CA LEU A 90 4.62 11.11 5.10
C LEU A 90 4.37 12.12 3.96
N GLN A 91 4.28 13.41 4.28
CA GLN A 91 4.06 14.49 3.33
C GLN A 91 5.18 14.77 2.29
N ARG A 92 6.42 14.27 2.43
CA ARG A 92 7.53 14.63 1.51
C ARG A 92 7.88 13.59 0.44
N GLY A 93 7.19 12.45 0.40
CA GLY A 93 7.49 11.36 -0.53
C GLY A 93 6.88 11.47 -1.93
N PHE A 94 6.01 12.46 -2.16
CA PHE A 94 5.36 12.62 -3.46
C PHE A 94 6.16 13.54 -4.36
N GLY A 95 6.33 13.12 -5.62
CA GLY A 95 6.46 14.09 -6.71
C GLY A 95 5.25 15.05 -6.67
N PRO A 96 5.34 16.24 -7.27
CA PRO A 96 4.31 17.28 -7.14
C PRO A 96 2.92 16.89 -7.66
N LYS A 97 2.76 15.72 -8.28
CA LYS A 97 1.52 15.28 -8.92
C LYS A 97 1.15 13.87 -8.46
N LEU A 98 0.07 13.78 -7.67
CA LEU A 98 -0.58 12.51 -7.36
C LEU A 98 -1.26 11.95 -8.63
N PRO A 99 -1.36 10.63 -8.77
CA PRO A 99 -2.19 10.02 -9.80
C PRO A 99 -3.62 10.57 -9.76
N SER A 100 -4.17 10.92 -10.93
CA SER A 100 -5.51 11.51 -11.06
C SER A 100 -6.52 10.56 -11.70
N SER A 101 -6.08 9.40 -12.16
CA SER A 101 -6.91 8.36 -12.78
C SER A 101 -6.42 6.95 -12.39
N PHE A 102 -7.29 5.95 -12.57
CA PHE A 102 -6.93 4.55 -12.29
C PHE A 102 -5.72 4.04 -13.12
N PRO A 103 -5.60 4.33 -14.44
CA PRO A 103 -4.40 3.95 -15.20
C PRO A 103 -3.12 4.62 -14.69
N GLU A 104 -3.18 5.90 -14.32
CA GLU A 104 -2.04 6.61 -13.73
C GLU A 104 -1.65 6.01 -12.37
N LEU A 105 -2.64 5.66 -11.54
CA LEU A 105 -2.43 4.99 -10.25
C LEU A 105 -1.73 3.65 -10.47
N LYS A 106 -2.25 2.83 -11.37
CA LYS A 106 -1.69 1.52 -11.71
C LYS A 106 -0.25 1.61 -12.16
N ALA A 107 0.05 2.50 -13.12
CA ALA A 107 1.41 2.69 -13.63
C ALA A 107 2.38 3.22 -12.55
N SER A 108 1.92 4.17 -11.73
CA SER A 108 2.73 4.72 -10.65
C SER A 108 3.01 3.69 -9.56
N TYR A 109 2.00 2.92 -9.17
CA TYR A 109 2.12 1.87 -8.18
C TYR A 109 3.09 0.77 -8.66
N ASP A 110 2.93 0.30 -9.90
CA ASP A 110 3.82 -0.69 -10.50
C ASP A 110 5.29 -0.23 -10.50
N SER A 111 5.53 1.02 -10.93
CA SER A 111 6.87 1.60 -10.94
C SER A 111 7.48 1.69 -9.54
N VAL A 112 6.74 2.20 -8.55
CA VAL A 112 7.24 2.33 -7.17
C VAL A 112 7.44 0.94 -6.55
N PHE A 113 6.56 -0.02 -6.83
CA PHE A 113 6.67 -1.38 -6.31
C PHE A 113 7.97 -2.06 -6.79
N HIS A 114 8.29 -1.97 -8.07
CA HIS A 114 9.56 -2.47 -8.60
C HIS A 114 10.76 -1.73 -8.00
N GLN A 115 10.68 -0.41 -7.78
CA GLN A 115 11.74 0.33 -7.10
C GLN A 115 11.98 -0.16 -5.66
N VAL A 116 10.96 -0.61 -4.94
CA VAL A 116 11.14 -1.26 -3.62
C VAL A 116 11.94 -2.56 -3.80
N LEU A 117 11.55 -3.41 -4.75
CA LEU A 117 12.20 -4.70 -4.99
C LEU A 117 13.65 -4.60 -5.50
N GLU A 118 14.01 -3.46 -6.10
CA GLU A 118 15.35 -3.14 -6.58
C GLU A 118 16.17 -2.32 -5.57
N SER A 119 15.59 -1.94 -4.44
CA SER A 119 16.27 -1.09 -3.46
C SER A 119 17.44 -1.79 -2.78
N THR A 120 18.56 -1.09 -2.73
CA THR A 120 19.79 -1.52 -2.04
C THR A 120 19.86 -1.03 -0.59
N HIS A 121 18.98 -0.10 -0.18
CA HIS A 121 18.99 0.51 1.15
C HIS A 121 17.64 0.36 1.84
N SER A 122 17.65 -0.06 3.10
CA SER A 122 16.47 -0.24 3.97
C SER A 122 15.61 1.03 4.03
N ILE A 123 16.23 2.17 4.36
CA ILE A 123 15.58 3.49 4.50
C ILE A 123 14.83 3.88 3.23
N LYS A 124 15.46 3.70 2.06
CA LYS A 124 14.83 3.98 0.77
C LYS A 124 13.64 3.05 0.53
N ALA A 125 13.80 1.75 0.79
CA ALA A 125 12.74 0.77 0.63
C ALA A 125 11.53 1.06 1.55
N ILE A 126 11.77 1.49 2.78
CA ILE A 126 10.72 1.91 3.73
C ILE A 126 10.00 3.15 3.20
N GLY A 127 10.75 4.17 2.75
CA GLY A 127 10.15 5.37 2.17
C GLY A 127 9.25 5.06 0.97
N LEU A 128 9.72 4.19 0.07
CA LEU A 128 8.94 3.73 -1.09
C LEU A 128 7.72 2.90 -0.68
N LEU A 129 7.84 2.02 0.33
CA LEU A 129 6.70 1.26 0.88
C LEU A 129 5.62 2.21 1.44
N LEU A 130 6.02 3.26 2.14
CA LEU A 130 5.08 4.29 2.60
C LEU A 130 4.41 5.03 1.44
N SER A 131 5.13 5.30 0.35
CA SER A 131 4.53 5.86 -0.87
C SER A 131 3.48 4.92 -1.49
N LEU A 132 3.72 3.60 -1.47
CA LEU A 132 2.71 2.62 -1.88
C LEU A 132 1.46 2.70 -1.01
N VAL A 133 1.62 2.76 0.32
CA VAL A 133 0.50 2.92 1.27
C VAL A 133 -0.35 4.14 0.95
N GLN A 134 0.28 5.26 0.64
CA GLN A 134 -0.48 6.46 0.33
C GLN A 134 -1.24 6.36 -1.00
N MET A 135 -0.68 5.67 -2.00
CA MET A 135 -1.40 5.37 -3.25
C MET A 135 -2.60 4.43 -3.00
N MET A 136 -2.50 3.50 -2.03
CA MET A 136 -3.65 2.71 -1.59
C MET A 136 -4.73 3.58 -0.95
N PHE A 137 -4.36 4.62 -0.20
CA PHE A 137 -5.34 5.60 0.31
C PHE A 137 -5.95 6.48 -0.78
N LEU A 138 -5.17 6.81 -1.81
CA LEU A 138 -5.68 7.52 -2.98
C LEU A 138 -6.73 6.68 -3.74
N PHE A 139 -6.50 5.37 -3.86
CA PHE A 139 -7.49 4.44 -4.40
C PHE A 139 -8.82 4.50 -3.61
N MET A 140 -8.73 4.45 -2.27
CA MET A 140 -9.92 4.54 -1.41
C MET A 140 -10.64 5.89 -1.46
N THR A 141 -9.98 6.98 -1.85
CA THR A 141 -10.59 8.33 -1.85
C THR A 141 -11.06 8.78 -3.22
N VAL A 142 -10.33 8.44 -4.29
CA VAL A 142 -10.58 8.92 -5.66
C VAL A 142 -11.28 7.88 -6.52
N CYS A 143 -10.94 6.60 -6.37
CA CYS A 143 -11.50 5.54 -7.21
C CYS A 143 -12.76 4.94 -6.60
N PHE A 144 -12.82 4.82 -5.26
CA PHE A 144 -13.97 4.28 -4.53
C PHE A 144 -14.26 5.10 -3.29
N PRO A 145 -14.72 6.36 -3.44
CA PRO A 145 -15.19 7.13 -2.30
C PRO A 145 -16.26 6.31 -1.61
N SER A 146 -16.01 5.91 -0.37
CA SER A 146 -16.93 5.23 0.54
C SER A 146 -18.18 6.06 0.90
N PHE A 147 -18.56 7.00 0.02
CA PHE A 147 -19.69 7.93 0.11
C PHE A 147 -20.79 7.66 -0.92
N LEU A 148 -20.62 6.72 -1.87
CA LEU A 148 -21.76 6.26 -2.67
C LEU A 148 -22.83 5.56 -1.81
N SER A 149 -22.47 5.10 -0.61
CA SER A 149 -23.38 4.53 0.40
C SER A 149 -24.24 5.56 1.16
N PHE A 150 -24.09 6.87 0.92
CA PHE A 150 -25.01 7.89 1.47
C PHE A 150 -26.09 8.34 0.47
N SER A 151 -26.11 7.81 -0.76
CA SER A 151 -27.06 8.25 -1.79
C SER A 151 -28.09 7.19 -2.21
N SER A 152 -28.17 6.05 -1.52
CA SER A 152 -29.18 5.02 -1.82
C SER A 152 -30.03 4.65 -0.61
N GLU A 153 -30.55 5.63 0.13
CA GLU A 153 -31.74 5.45 0.97
C GLU A 153 -32.38 6.81 1.31
N SER A 154 -33.00 7.42 0.30
CA SER A 154 -34.24 8.18 0.50
C SER A 154 -35.17 7.80 -0.64
N GLY A 155 -35.58 6.52 -0.61
CA GLY A 155 -36.69 6.04 -1.41
C GLY A 155 -37.95 6.79 -1.00
N SER A 156 -38.58 7.39 -2.01
CA SER A 156 -40.02 7.48 -2.23
C SER A 156 -40.91 7.12 -1.03
N ASP A 157 -41.54 8.14 -0.46
CA ASP A 157 -42.99 8.21 -0.22
C ASP A 157 -43.44 9.68 -0.19
#